data_AF-A0A6L7CT02-F1
#
_entry.id   AF-A0A6L7CT02-F1
#
_cell.length_a   1.000
_cell.length_b   1.000
_cell.length_c   1.000
_cell.angle_alpha   90.00
_cell.angle_beta   90.00
_cell.angle_gamma   90.00
#
_symmetry.space_group_name_H-M   'P 1'
#
loop_
_entity.id
_entity.type
_entity.pdbx_description
1 polymer ?
#
loop_
_entity_poly.entity_id
_entity_poly.type
_entity_poly.pdbx_seq_one_letter_code
_entity_poly.pdbx_strand_id
1 'polypeptide(L)' 'HAGRMVAHHYAGRPESRYRYDDTGRVTEQVNPEGLDYRFEYGESRVIITDSLNRREVLYTEGEGGL' A
#
# COMPACT_ATOMS: atom_id res chain seq x y z
N HIS A 1 4.63 20.76 -6.17
CA HIS A 1 3.97 19.46 -5.92
C HIS A 1 4.72 18.39 -6.69
N ALA A 2 5.47 17.52 -5.99
CA ALA A 2 6.10 16.36 -6.62
C ALA A 2 5.01 15.32 -6.94
N GLY A 3 5.00 14.79 -8.16
CA GLY A 3 4.04 13.78 -8.58
C GLY A 3 4.23 12.48 -7.79
N ARG A 4 3.20 12.02 -7.10
CA ARG A 4 3.19 10.70 -6.46
C ARG A 4 3.04 9.62 -7.53
N MET A 5 3.72 8.49 -7.36
CA MET A 5 3.65 7.37 -8.29
C MET A 5 2.30 6.65 -8.17
N VAL A 6 1.38 6.89 -9.10
CA VAL A 6 0.03 6.27 -9.06
C VAL A 6 -0.02 4.88 -9.68
N ALA A 7 0.97 4.53 -10.50
CA ALA A 7 1.08 3.22 -11.13
C ALA A 7 2.53 2.90 -11.51
N HIS A 8 2.85 1.61 -11.56
CA HIS A 8 4.06 1.10 -12.23
C HIS A 8 3.74 -0.18 -13.01
N HIS A 9 4.46 -0.42 -14.10
CA HIS A 9 4.45 -1.71 -14.82
C HIS A 9 5.79 -1.98 -15.49
N TYR A 10 6.09 -3.27 -15.69
CA TYR A 10 7.10 -3.70 -16.68
C TYR A 10 6.46 -3.68 -18.06
N ALA A 11 7.21 -3.29 -19.10
CA ALA A 11 6.70 -3.22 -20.47
C ALA A 11 5.95 -4.50 -20.88
N GLY A 12 4.69 -4.34 -21.32
CA GLY A 12 3.82 -5.45 -21.72
C GLY A 12 3.10 -6.20 -20.60
N ARG A 13 3.26 -5.79 -19.33
CA ARG A 13 2.49 -6.31 -18.19
C ARG A 13 1.41 -5.32 -17.75
N PRO A 14 0.30 -5.80 -17.19
CA PRO A 14 -0.69 -4.92 -16.58
C PRO A 14 -0.10 -4.16 -15.39
N GLU A 15 -0.68 -2.99 -15.09
CA GLU A 15 -0.16 -2.04 -14.11
C GLU A 15 -0.56 -2.39 -12.68
N SER A 16 0.40 -2.30 -11.76
CA SER A 16 0.12 -2.16 -10.33
C SER A 16 -0.26 -0.71 -10.04
N ARG A 17 -1.34 -0.50 -9.29
CA ARG A 17 -1.88 0.84 -8.96
C ARG A 17 -1.85 1.10 -7.47
N TYR A 18 -1.66 2.37 -7.11
CA TYR A 18 -1.63 2.80 -5.70
C TYR A 18 -2.74 3.80 -5.42
N ARG A 19 -3.45 3.60 -4.31
CA ARG A 19 -4.36 4.59 -3.70
C ARG A 19 -3.71 5.17 -2.46
N TYR A 20 -4.00 6.44 -2.19
CA TYR A 20 -3.40 7.20 -1.11
C TYR A 20 -4.47 7.81 -0.21
N ASP A 21 -4.16 7.94 1.08
CA ASP A 21 -4.94 8.79 1.99
C ASP A 21 -4.59 10.28 1.82
N ASP A 22 -5.29 11.14 2.56
CA ASP A 22 -5.13 12.60 2.54
C ASP A 22 -3.72 13.04 3.00
N THR A 23 -3.07 12.24 3.84
CA THR A 23 -1.69 12.49 4.29
C THR A 23 -0.64 12.04 3.26
N GLY A 24 -1.04 11.19 2.32
CA GLY A 24 -0.19 10.66 1.26
C GLY A 24 0.42 9.31 1.52
N ARG A 25 -0.10 8.57 2.49
CA ARG A 25 0.28 7.17 2.70
C ARG A 25 -0.51 6.27 1.77
N VAL A 26 0.11 5.18 1.32
CA VAL A 26 -0.55 4.21 0.44
C VAL A 26 -1.56 3.40 1.23
N THR A 27 -2.85 3.48 0.90
CA THR A 27 -3.90 2.70 1.57
C THR A 27 -4.21 1.39 0.84
N GLU A 28 -3.93 1.33 -0.46
CA GLU A 28 -4.21 0.16 -1.28
C GLU A 28 -3.21 0.04 -2.43
N GLN A 29 -2.74 -1.19 -2.65
CA GLN A 29 -2.05 -1.60 -3.85
C GLN A 29 -2.94 -2.59 -4.59
N VAL A 30 -3.36 -2.22 -5.81
CA VAL A 30 -4.08 -3.13 -6.69
C VAL A 30 -3.07 -3.78 -7.63
N ASN A 31 -2.94 -5.10 -7.55
CA ASN A 31 -2.08 -5.87 -8.41
C ASN A 31 -2.92 -6.63 -9.44
N PRO A 32 -2.55 -6.56 -10.73
CA PRO A 32 -3.36 -7.14 -11.80
C PRO A 32 -3.42 -8.68 -11.77
N GLU A 33 -2.59 -9.32 -10.95
CA GLU A 33 -2.57 -10.77 -10.72
C GLU A 33 -3.58 -11.21 -9.64
N GLY A 34 -4.35 -10.28 -9.06
CA GLY A 34 -5.36 -10.53 -8.02
C GLY A 34 -4.80 -10.59 -6.59
N LEU A 35 -3.54 -10.20 -6.42
CA LEU A 35 -2.84 -10.16 -5.13
C LEU A 35 -2.84 -8.72 -4.57
N ASP A 36 -4.03 -8.21 -4.28
CA ASP A 36 -4.18 -6.86 -3.72
C ASP A 36 -3.76 -6.79 -2.26
N TYR A 37 -3.26 -5.62 -1.85
CA TYR A 37 -2.89 -5.33 -0.47
C TYR A 37 -3.61 -4.08 0.02
N ARG A 38 -4.05 -4.11 1.28
CA ARG A 38 -4.57 -2.97 2.02
C ARG A 38 -3.70 -2.67 3.22
N PHE A 39 -3.47 -1.39 3.46
CA PHE A 39 -2.64 -0.90 4.55
C PHE A 39 -3.48 -0.04 5.50
N GLU A 40 -3.41 -0.35 6.80
CA GLU A 40 -3.95 0.49 7.87
C GLU A 40 -2.80 0.98 8.74
N TYR A 41 -2.72 2.29 8.96
CA TYR A 41 -1.64 2.92 9.71
C TYR A 41 -2.12 3.30 11.11
N GLY A 42 -1.40 2.84 12.13
CA GLY A 42 -1.48 3.31 13.51
C GLY A 42 -0.21 4.06 13.92
N GLU A 43 -0.19 4.57 15.14
CA GLU A 43 0.92 5.38 15.67
C GLU A 43 2.29 4.67 15.58
N SER A 44 2.33 3.38 15.93
CA SER A 44 3.55 2.56 15.98
C SER A 44 3.40 1.22 15.26
N ARG A 45 2.41 1.10 14.38
CA ARG A 45 2.14 -0.14 13.64
C ARG A 45 1.52 0.08 12.28
N VAL A 46 1.74 -0.87 11.40
CA VAL A 46 1.04 -1.00 10.11
C VAL A 46 0.38 -2.36 10.07
N ILE A 47 -0.90 -2.39 9.68
CA ILE A 47 -1.62 -3.64 9.42
C ILE A 47 -1.70 -3.82 7.91
N ILE A 48 -1.25 -4.98 7.43
CA ILE A 48 -1.31 -5.37 6.03
C ILE A 48 -2.38 -6.44 5.90
N THR A 49 -3.34 -6.23 5.01
CA THR A 49 -4.36 -7.23 4.65
C THR A 49 -4.22 -7.61 3.19
N ASP A 50 -4.01 -8.89 2.89
CA ASP A 50 -3.95 -9.38 1.52
C ASP A 50 -5.33 -9.73 0.94
N SER A 51 -5.38 -10.10 -0.34
CA SER A 51 -6.62 -10.48 -1.03
C SER A 51 -7.32 -11.72 -0.47
N LEU A 52 -6.65 -12.49 0.39
CA LEU A 52 -7.22 -13.64 1.11
C LEU A 52 -7.67 -13.28 2.53
N ASN A 53 -7.69 -11.98 2.87
CA ASN A 53 -8.01 -11.44 4.19
C ASN A 53 -7.06 -11.90 5.31
N ARG A 54 -5.85 -12.37 4.99
CA ARG A 54 -4.83 -12.61 6.01
C ARG A 54 -4.29 -11.27 6.48
N ARG A 55 -4.06 -11.16 7.79
CA ARG A 55 -3.59 -9.94 8.44
C ARG A 55 -2.20 -10.14 9.03
N GLU A 56 -1.29 -9.26 8.64
CA GLU A 56 0.04 -9.14 9.24
C GLU A 56 0.16 -7.79 9.95
N VAL A 57 0.81 -7.76 11.11
CA VAL A 57 1.04 -6.54 11.89
C VAL A 57 2.54 -6.32 11.98
N LEU A 58 2.99 -5.20 11.43
CA LEU A 58 4.36 -4.72 11.56
C LEU A 58 4.40 -3.63 12.62
N TYR A 59 5.33 -3.73 13.56
CA TYR A 59 5.59 -2.68 14.55
C TYR A 59 6.73 -1.80 14.05
N THR A 60 6.54 -0.48 14.11
CA THR A 60 7.53 0.50 13.64
C THR A 60 8.01 1.34 14.81
N GLU A 61 9.33 1.41 15.01
CA GLU A 61 9.94 2.37 15.94
C GLU A 61 10.02 3.73 15.23
N GLY A 62 9.04 4.60 15.45
CA GLY A 62 8.92 5.94 14.87
C GLY A 62 7.47 6.33 14.59
N GLU A 63 7.15 7.64 14.64
CA GLU A 63 5.79 8.14 14.39
C GLU A 63 5.33 7.77 12.97
N GLY A 64 4.38 6.84 12.88
CA GLY A 64 3.51 6.61 11.73
C GLY A 64 4.22 6.57 10.37
N GLY A 65 4.89 5.46 10.09
CA GLY A 65 5.34 4.99 8.76
C GLY A 65 5.41 6.01 7.61
N LEU A 66 6.65 6.35 7.24
CA LEU A 66 7.14 7.03 6.02
C LEU A 66 6.47 8.35 5.62
#